data_AF-A0A534VUP0-F1
#
_entry.id   AF-A0A534VUP0-F1
#
_cell.length_a   1.000
_cell.length_b   1.000
_cell.length_c   1.000
_cell.angle_alpha   90.00
_cell.angle_beta   90.00
_cell.angle_gamma   90.00
#
_symmetry.space_group_name_H-M   'P 1'
#
loop_
_entity.id
_entity.type
_entity.pdbx_description
1 polymer ?
#
loop_
_entity_poly.entity_id
_entity_poly.type
_entity_poly.pdbx_seq_one_letter_code
_entity_poly.pdbx_strand_id
1 'polypeptide(L)'
;MVRHLVAGERVRILVDDARLRRRAQRVLRDAGVDLRRVGFFRVPTDRSWTRDTCPLFVRRHDGDVALVHWRFNGWAKYRNHRRDAAVGDALARALRRGCWQPVVARRRVVLEGGAIDVNGQGTLLATEECLLSREQARNPGVTR
;
A
#
# COMPACT_ATOMS: atom_id res chain seq x y z
N MET A 1 3.39 4.22 -17.57
CA MET A 1 2.92 4.78 -16.29
C MET A 1 3.88 5.83 -15.73
N VAL A 2 5.07 5.49 -15.21
CA VAL A 2 5.96 6.45 -14.50
C VAL A 2 6.25 7.72 -15.31
N ARG A 3 6.56 7.60 -16.62
CA ARG A 3 6.80 8.74 -17.52
C ARG A 3 5.70 9.80 -17.49
N HIS A 4 4.44 9.38 -17.35
CA HIS A 4 3.30 10.29 -17.32
C HIS A 4 3.07 10.87 -15.92
N LEU A 5 3.25 10.05 -14.87
CA LEU A 5 3.11 10.52 -13.48
C LEU A 5 4.17 11.58 -13.12
N VAL A 6 5.40 11.40 -13.58
CA VAL A 6 6.47 12.39 -13.34
C VAL A 6 6.26 13.70 -14.09
N ALA A 7 5.16 13.91 -14.82
CA ALA A 7 4.82 15.26 -15.29
C ALA A 7 4.16 16.07 -14.16
N GLY A 8 3.24 15.46 -13.40
CA GLY A 8 2.46 16.14 -12.36
C GLY A 8 3.05 16.03 -10.94
N GLU A 9 3.73 14.94 -10.62
CA GLU A 9 4.11 14.65 -9.22
C GLU A 9 5.50 13.99 -9.09
N ARG A 10 5.92 13.72 -7.85
CA ARG A 10 7.11 12.91 -7.55
C ARG A 10 6.68 11.46 -7.43
N VAL A 11 7.31 10.58 -8.18
CA VAL A 11 7.04 9.14 -8.11
C VAL A 11 7.99 8.49 -7.13
N ARG A 12 7.50 7.62 -6.25
CA ARG A 12 8.33 6.79 -5.37
C ARG A 12 8.11 5.32 -5.69
N ILE A 13 9.21 4.59 -5.88
CA ILE A 13 9.19 3.19 -6.34
C ILE A 13 9.77 2.30 -5.24
N LEU A 14 9.07 1.21 -4.91
CA LEU A 14 9.59 0.17 -4.04
C LEU A 14 10.51 -0.76 -4.85
N VAL A 15 11.66 -1.09 -4.29
CA VAL A 15 12.63 -2.00 -4.89
C VAL A 15 13.18 -2.96 -3.84
N ASP A 16 13.31 -4.24 -4.20
CA ASP A 16 13.88 -5.25 -3.33
C ASP A 16 15.34 -4.97 -2.95
N ASP A 17 16.14 -4.60 -3.95
CA ASP A 17 17.59 -4.47 -3.81
C ASP A 17 18.20 -3.44 -4.76
N ALA A 18 19.53 -3.28 -4.65
CA ALA A 18 20.30 -2.37 -5.47
C ALA A 18 20.36 -2.79 -6.96
N ARG A 19 20.27 -4.09 -7.26
CA ARG A 19 20.27 -4.60 -8.64
C ARG A 19 18.97 -4.21 -9.34
N LEU A 20 17.83 -4.41 -8.70
CA LEU A 20 16.52 -4.00 -9.21
C LEU A 20 16.43 -2.49 -9.34
N ARG A 21 16.94 -1.73 -8.35
CA ARG A 21 17.06 -0.26 -8.46
C ARG A 21 17.83 0.17 -9.71
N ARG A 22 19.02 -0.38 -9.95
CA ARG A 22 19.83 -0.06 -11.13
C ARG A 22 19.10 -0.42 -12.43
N ARG A 23 18.40 -1.56 -12.47
CA ARG A 23 17.58 -1.95 -13.63
C ARG A 23 16.45 -0.96 -13.87
N ALA A 24 15.69 -0.59 -12.84
CA ALA A 24 14.61 0.39 -12.93
C ALA A 24 15.13 1.74 -13.43
N GLN A 25 16.25 2.22 -12.90
CA GLN A 25 16.88 3.48 -13.33
C GLN A 25 17.32 3.46 -14.80
N ARG A 26 17.73 2.30 -15.36
CA ARG A 26 18.02 2.19 -16.79
C ARG A 26 16.75 2.30 -17.61
N VAL A 27 15.76 1.46 -17.33
CA VAL A 27 14.46 1.46 -18.05
C VAL A 27 13.80 2.84 -18.01
N LEU A 28 13.87 3.54 -16.88
CA LEU A 28 13.32 4.89 -16.74
C LEU A 28 14.09 5.92 -17.58
N ARG A 29 15.42 5.85 -17.63
CA ARG A 29 16.24 6.73 -18.49
C ARG A 29 15.95 6.49 -19.97
N ASP A 30 15.89 5.23 -20.38
CA ASP A 30 15.59 4.84 -21.76
C ASP A 30 14.18 5.33 -22.18
N ALA A 31 13.26 5.41 -21.22
CA ALA A 31 11.92 5.98 -21.41
C ALA A 31 11.86 7.52 -21.34
N GLY A 32 12.99 8.21 -21.20
CA GLY A 32 13.06 9.69 -21.12
C GLY A 32 12.57 10.27 -19.78
N VAL A 33 12.60 9.49 -18.70
CA VAL A 33 12.14 9.94 -17.37
C VAL A 33 13.26 10.70 -16.65
N ASP A 34 12.97 11.92 -16.18
CA ASP A 34 13.84 12.65 -15.27
C ASP A 34 13.92 11.95 -13.91
N LEU A 35 15.04 11.28 -13.63
CA LEU A 35 15.26 10.55 -12.39
C LEU A 35 15.28 11.44 -11.13
N ARG A 36 15.45 12.75 -11.25
CA ARG A 36 15.32 13.68 -10.10
C ARG A 36 13.90 13.73 -9.56
N ARG A 37 12.90 13.35 -10.38
CA ARG A 37 11.49 13.22 -10.00
C ARG A 37 11.12 11.84 -9.48
N VAL A 38 12.09 10.92 -9.37
CA VAL A 38 11.88 9.54 -8.92
C VAL A 38 12.67 9.25 -7.64
N GLY A 39 11.96 8.90 -6.58
CA GLY A 39 12.53 8.36 -5.34
C GLY A 39 12.46 6.84 -5.30
N PHE A 40 13.36 6.21 -4.54
CA PHE A 40 13.37 4.76 -4.33
C PHE A 40 13.33 4.44 -2.84
N PHE A 41 12.47 3.50 -2.46
CA PHE A 41 12.50 2.85 -1.15
C PHE A 41 12.97 1.42 -1.31
N ARG A 42 13.97 1.01 -0.53
CA ARG A 42 14.40 -0.39 -0.47
C ARG A 42 13.46 -1.16 0.44
N VAL A 43 12.37 -1.66 -0.13
CA VAL A 43 11.32 -2.43 0.54
C VAL A 43 11.00 -3.61 -0.36
N PRO A 44 11.43 -4.84 0.02
CA PRO A 44 11.10 -6.03 -0.74
C PRO A 44 9.61 -6.28 -0.78
N THR A 45 9.12 -6.74 -1.93
CA THR A 45 7.71 -7.12 -2.14
C THR A 45 7.62 -8.53 -2.72
N ASP A 46 6.51 -9.23 -2.48
CA ASP A 46 6.20 -10.46 -3.20
C ASP A 46 5.49 -10.15 -4.54
N ARG A 47 4.73 -9.04 -4.59
CA ARG A 47 4.01 -8.57 -5.81
C ARG A 47 3.98 -7.05 -5.93
N SER A 48 3.60 -6.56 -7.10
CA SER A 48 3.57 -5.12 -7.44
C SER A 48 2.27 -4.39 -7.09
N TRP A 49 1.39 -4.97 -6.27
CA TRP A 49 0.06 -4.42 -5.97
C TRP A 49 0.09 -3.40 -4.83
N THR A 50 0.79 -2.28 -5.05
CA THR A 50 0.98 -1.24 -4.02
C THR A 50 -0.33 -0.60 -3.55
N ARG A 51 -1.38 -0.61 -4.38
CA ARG A 51 -2.73 -0.18 -3.99
C ARG A 51 -3.27 -0.98 -2.80
N ASP A 52 -2.95 -2.26 -2.72
CA ASP A 52 -3.52 -3.17 -1.73
C ASP A 52 -2.61 -3.36 -0.52
N THR A 53 -1.30 -3.19 -0.69
CA THR A 53 -0.28 -3.55 0.31
C THR A 53 0.36 -2.34 0.99
N CYS A 54 0.39 -1.16 0.35
CA CYS A 54 0.89 0.05 0.99
C CYS A 54 -0.11 0.55 2.05
N PRO A 55 0.39 1.26 3.08
CA PRO A 55 -0.48 1.86 4.07
C PRO A 55 -1.30 2.98 3.44
N LEU A 56 -2.52 3.18 3.95
CA LEU A 56 -3.35 4.30 3.55
C LEU A 56 -2.88 5.55 4.28
N PHE A 57 -2.73 6.65 3.55
CA PHE A 57 -2.38 7.94 4.13
C PHE A 57 -3.66 8.63 4.58
N VAL A 58 -3.67 9.11 5.83
CA VAL A 58 -4.80 9.86 6.41
C VAL A 58 -4.31 11.19 6.96
N ARG A 59 -5.15 12.22 6.86
CA ARG A 59 -4.90 13.52 7.48
C ARG A 59 -5.59 13.54 8.84
N ARG A 60 -4.84 13.84 9.89
CA ARG A 60 -5.37 14.03 11.25
C ARG A 60 -6.00 15.42 11.40
N HIS A 61 -6.79 15.62 12.44
CA HIS A 61 -7.40 16.91 12.77
C HIS A 61 -6.38 18.03 12.99
N ASP A 62 -5.18 17.70 13.46
CA ASP A 62 -4.06 18.64 13.63
C ASP A 62 -3.35 19.00 12.29
N GLY A 63 -3.84 18.48 11.16
CA GLY A 63 -3.29 18.71 9.83
C GLY A 63 -2.14 17.79 9.44
N ASP A 64 -1.58 17.00 10.36
CA ASP A 64 -0.48 16.09 10.07
C ASP A 64 -0.95 14.84 9.29
N VAL A 65 -0.02 14.20 8.61
CA VAL A 65 -0.25 12.98 7.84
C VAL A 65 0.21 11.77 8.65
N ALA A 66 -0.70 10.84 8.88
CA ALA A 66 -0.44 9.55 9.47
C ALA A 66 -0.67 8.42 8.47
N LEU A 67 -0.18 7.23 8.81
CA LEU A 67 -0.38 6.00 8.06
C LEU A 67 -1.37 5.10 8.77
N VAL A 68 -2.23 4.42 8.02
CA VAL A 68 -3.04 3.30 8.49
C VAL A 68 -2.55 2.05 7.78
N HIS A 69 -1.92 1.16 8.54
CA HIS A 69 -1.43 -0.11 8.05
C HIS A 69 -2.44 -1.21 8.38
N TRP A 70 -3.22 -1.60 7.38
CA TRP A 70 -4.11 -2.76 7.45
C TRP A 70 -3.31 -4.05 7.35
N ARG A 71 -3.84 -5.15 7.89
CA ARG A 71 -3.22 -6.46 7.65
C ARG A 71 -3.48 -6.87 6.20
N PHE A 72 -2.45 -7.41 5.55
CA PHE A 72 -2.58 -8.04 4.25
C PHE A 72 -2.45 -9.56 4.39
N ASN A 73 -3.35 -10.33 3.77
CA ASN A 73 -3.34 -11.80 3.82
C ASN A 73 -3.19 -12.45 2.42
N GLY A 74 -2.80 -11.68 1.40
CA GLY A 74 -2.71 -12.18 0.02
C GLY A 74 -4.07 -12.41 -0.63
N TRP A 75 -5.06 -11.55 -0.37
CA TRP A 75 -6.46 -11.67 -0.79
C TRP A 75 -7.11 -13.00 -0.40
N ALA A 76 -6.65 -13.61 0.69
CA ALA A 76 -6.96 -14.99 1.11
C ALA A 76 -6.68 -16.07 0.03
N LYS A 77 -5.89 -15.74 -1.00
CA LYS A 77 -5.63 -16.58 -2.18
C LYS A 77 -4.20 -17.10 -2.22
N TYR A 78 -3.23 -16.29 -1.79
CA TYR A 78 -1.81 -16.63 -1.90
C TYR A 78 -1.13 -16.77 -0.55
N ARG A 79 -0.42 -17.89 -0.33
CA ARG A 79 0.32 -18.13 0.92
C ARG A 79 1.62 -17.33 1.02
N ASN A 80 2.22 -16.96 -0.12
CA ASN A 80 3.45 -16.17 -0.20
C ASN A 80 3.17 -14.67 -0.29
N HIS A 81 2.87 -14.03 0.85
CA HIS A 81 2.58 -12.59 0.94
C HIS A 81 3.29 -11.90 2.12
N ARG A 82 4.31 -12.54 2.70
CA ARG A 82 4.97 -12.05 3.92
C ARG A 82 5.72 -10.74 3.70
N ARG A 83 6.32 -10.54 2.52
CA ARG A 83 7.00 -9.28 2.18
C ARG A 83 5.98 -8.18 1.93
N ASP A 84 4.91 -8.50 1.20
CA ASP A 84 3.79 -7.58 0.96
C ASP A 84 3.17 -7.09 2.28
N ALA A 85 2.93 -8.00 3.24
CA ALA A 85 2.38 -7.67 4.56
C ALA A 85 3.32 -6.85 5.46
N ALA A 86 4.62 -6.76 5.12
CA ALA A 86 5.60 -5.96 5.86
C ALA A 86 5.80 -4.55 5.27
N VAL A 87 5.21 -4.25 4.11
CA VAL A 87 5.40 -2.97 3.39
C VAL A 87 5.00 -1.78 4.26
N GLY A 88 3.86 -1.85 4.95
CA GLY A 88 3.36 -0.75 5.79
C GLY A 88 4.33 -0.35 6.90
N ASP A 89 4.90 -1.32 7.62
CA ASP A 89 5.85 -1.04 8.70
C ASP A 89 7.19 -0.51 8.16
N ALA A 90 7.63 -1.04 7.01
CA ALA A 90 8.84 -0.55 6.36
C ALA A 90 8.70 0.90 5.88
N LEU A 91 7.55 1.26 5.30
CA LEU A 91 7.27 2.62 4.85
C LEU A 91 7.06 3.59 6.02
N ALA A 92 6.41 3.17 7.10
CA ALA A 92 6.27 3.97 8.31
C ALA A 92 7.64 4.40 8.87
N ARG A 93 8.59 3.45 8.96
CA ARG A 93 9.97 3.73 9.37
C ARG A 93 10.68 4.64 8.37
N ALA A 94 10.61 4.33 7.07
CA ALA A 94 11.30 5.09 6.03
C ALA A 94 10.81 6.54 5.92
N LEU A 95 9.51 6.77 6.14
CA LEU A 95 8.88 8.09 6.07
C LEU A 95 8.89 8.83 7.42
N ARG A 96 9.28 8.16 8.52
CA ARG A 96 9.22 8.68 9.89
C ARG A 96 7.82 9.20 10.24
N ARG A 97 6.80 8.39 9.97
CA ARG A 97 5.39 8.73 10.22
C ARG A 97 4.76 7.81 11.24
N GLY A 98 3.88 8.38 12.07
CA GLY A 98 3.01 7.60 12.93
C GLY A 98 2.18 6.63 12.09
N CYS A 99 2.05 5.40 12.58
CA CYS A 99 1.37 4.33 11.86
C CYS A 99 0.41 3.61 12.80
N TRP A 100 -0.88 3.70 12.49
CA TRP A 100 -1.93 3.01 13.22
C TRP A 100 -2.24 1.66 12.56
N GLN A 101 -2.47 0.65 13.39
CA GLN A 101 -2.71 -0.73 12.98
C GLN A 101 -4.08 -1.19 13.53
N PRO A 102 -5.16 -1.12 12.71
CA PRO A 102 -6.52 -1.37 13.19
C PRO A 102 -6.73 -2.79 13.73
N VAL A 103 -7.50 -2.91 14.81
CA VAL A 103 -7.83 -4.19 15.47
C VAL A 103 -9.32 -4.28 15.82
N VAL A 104 -9.89 -5.47 15.65
CA VAL A 104 -11.24 -5.85 16.10
C VAL A 104 -11.13 -7.18 16.85
N ALA A 105 -11.78 -7.29 18.02
CA ALA A 105 -11.71 -8.48 18.88
C ALA A 105 -10.26 -8.99 19.10
N ARG A 106 -9.32 -8.07 19.36
CA ARG A 106 -7.88 -8.34 19.54
C ARG A 106 -7.16 -8.93 18.32
N ARG A 107 -7.74 -8.84 17.13
CA ARG A 107 -7.14 -9.31 15.87
C ARG A 107 -6.98 -8.14 14.90
N ARG A 108 -5.87 -8.11 14.17
CA ARG A 108 -5.63 -7.13 13.10
C ARG A 108 -6.66 -7.29 12.00
N VAL A 109 -7.27 -6.19 11.58
CA VAL A 109 -8.24 -6.16 10.48
C VAL A 109 -7.52 -6.29 9.14
N VAL A 110 -8.00 -7.23 8.31
CA VAL A 110 -7.56 -7.38 6.93
C VAL A 110 -8.38 -6.47 6.04
N LEU A 111 -7.70 -5.61 5.28
CA LEU A 111 -8.31 -4.72 4.30
C LEU A 111 -7.26 -4.35 3.25
N GLU A 112 -7.62 -4.50 1.99
CA GLU A 112 -6.83 -4.00 0.86
C GLU A 112 -7.30 -2.61 0.46
N GLY A 113 -6.37 -1.70 0.18
CA GLY A 113 -6.72 -0.34 -0.24
C GLY A 113 -7.53 -0.27 -1.53
N GLY A 114 -7.45 -1.27 -2.42
CA GLY A 114 -8.29 -1.37 -3.61
C GLY A 114 -9.73 -1.86 -3.36
N ALA A 115 -10.06 -2.30 -2.14
CA ALA A 115 -11.41 -2.77 -1.79
C ALA A 115 -12.35 -1.64 -1.34
N ILE A 116 -11.84 -0.42 -1.21
CA ILE A 116 -12.59 0.76 -0.77
C ILE A 116 -12.28 1.99 -1.63
N ASP A 117 -13.23 2.91 -1.72
CA ASP A 117 -13.06 4.23 -2.33
C ASP A 117 -13.72 5.30 -1.45
N VAL A 118 -13.18 6.52 -1.41
CA VAL A 118 -13.64 7.57 -0.49
C VAL A 118 -13.81 8.90 -1.19
N ASN A 119 -14.81 9.69 -0.80
CA ASN A 119 -15.05 11.02 -1.35
C ASN A 119 -14.33 12.15 -0.61
N GLY A 120 -13.65 11.86 0.50
CA GLY A 120 -12.98 12.86 1.35
C GLY A 120 -13.93 13.72 2.20
N GLN A 121 -15.22 13.40 2.24
CA GLN A 121 -16.29 14.14 2.95
C GLN A 121 -17.09 13.24 3.91
N GLY A 122 -16.51 12.11 4.32
CA GLY A 122 -17.12 11.17 5.26
C GLY A 122 -17.87 9.99 4.64
N THR A 123 -17.88 9.86 3.31
CA THR A 123 -18.49 8.72 2.62
C THR A 123 -17.43 7.79 2.05
N LEU A 124 -17.69 6.48 2.17
CA LEU A 124 -16.86 5.40 1.65
C LEU A 124 -17.74 4.43 0.85
N LEU A 125 -17.24 3.99 -0.30
CA LEU A 125 -17.80 2.89 -1.09
C LEU A 125 -16.95 1.63 -0.88
N ALA A 126 -17.63 0.49 -0.78
CA ALA A 126 -17.04 -0.83 -0.67
C ALA A 126 -18.00 -1.87 -1.25
N THR A 127 -17.54 -3.11 -1.43
CA THR A 127 -18.40 -4.22 -1.84
C THR A 127 -18.53 -5.26 -0.74
N GLU A 128 -19.77 -5.68 -0.46
CA GLU A 128 -20.04 -6.79 0.48
C GLU A 128 -19.41 -8.09 -0.03
N GLU A 129 -19.42 -8.31 -1.36
CA GLU A 129 -18.77 -9.47 -2.00
C GLU A 129 -17.28 -9.60 -1.61
N CYS A 130 -16.55 -8.50 -1.51
CA CYS A 130 -15.13 -8.50 -1.12
C CYS A 130 -14.96 -8.59 0.39
N LEU A 131 -15.55 -7.65 1.14
CA LEU A 131 -15.26 -7.49 2.58
C LEU A 131 -15.98 -8.51 3.46
N LEU A 132 -17.10 -9.06 3.01
CA LEU A 132 -17.89 -10.07 3.70
C LEU A 132 -17.84 -11.44 2.99
N SER A 133 -16.86 -11.65 2.10
CA SER A 133 -16.66 -12.93 1.42
C SER A 133 -16.53 -14.09 2.40
N ARG A 134 -17.24 -15.20 2.13
CA ARG A 134 -17.08 -16.47 2.85
C ARG A 134 -15.99 -17.35 2.25
N GLU A 135 -15.67 -17.16 0.97
CA GLU A 135 -14.67 -17.96 0.25
C GLU A 135 -13.27 -17.37 0.42
N GLN A 136 -13.11 -16.09 0.12
CA GLN A 136 -11.86 -15.34 0.27
C GLN A 136 -11.93 -14.47 1.52
N ALA A 137 -12.15 -15.09 2.67
CA ALA A 137 -12.45 -14.36 3.90
C ALA A 137 -11.33 -13.40 4.33
N ARG A 138 -11.69 -12.12 4.48
CA ARG A 138 -10.81 -11.09 5.07
C ARG A 138 -10.80 -11.18 6.58
N ASN A 139 -11.98 -11.13 7.18
CA ASN A 139 -12.15 -11.03 8.63
C ASN A 139 -13.20 -12.05 9.13
N PRO A 140 -12.86 -13.36 9.23
CA PRO A 140 -13.78 -14.36 9.74
C PRO A 140 -14.32 -14.00 11.15
N GLY A 141 -15.65 -14.03 11.30
CA GLY A 141 -16.33 -13.72 12.57
C GLY A 141 -16.56 -12.22 12.83
N VAL A 142 -16.20 -11.34 11.89
CA VAL A 142 -16.58 -9.93 11.93
C VAL A 142 -17.86 -9.75 11.12
N THR A 143 -18.88 -9.12 11.71
CA THR A 143 -20.16 -8.82 11.07
C THR A 143 -20.16 -7.44 10.41
N ARG A 144 -21.21 -7.14 9.64
CA ARG A 144 -21.50 -5.79 9.11
C ARG A 144 -21.59 -4.75 10.22
#